data_AF-Q2YPA8-F1
#
_entry.id   AF-Q2YPA8-F1
#
_cell.length_a   1.000
_cell.length_b   1.000
_cell.length_c   1.000
_cell.angle_alpha   90.00
_cell.angle_beta   90.00
_cell.angle_gamma   90.00
#
_symmetry.space_group_name_H-M   'P 1'
#
loop_
_entity.id
_entity.type
_entity.pdbx_description
1 polymer ?
#
loop_
_entity_poly.entity_id
_entity_poly.type
_entity_poly.pdbx_seq_one_letter_code
_entity_poly.pdbx_strand_id
1 'polypeptide(L)'
;MYLSDYSQNAARAQQARRRIRYLGTTPNGNKLWTPKEDELCQEYGSDYAVLAKKLPHRSYFALRSRCQKLGLRPRNNTVTARELSLMRRIVPTGTKEEILAAFPNRTLSDVGQICRYRGIYRKKRRFKQTGYPLLDQLREQCFKLNLSMADIDEIAKTKRYFQRPGWAGHKVLNYGNVCKAIIALDGEISVRWRDE
;
A
#
# COMPACT_ATOMS: atom_id res chain seq x y z
N MET A 1 8.30 -32.83 16.43
CA MET A 1 8.06 -33.34 15.07
C MET A 1 8.94 -34.54 14.86
N TYR A 2 8.36 -35.69 14.50
CA TYR A 2 9.08 -36.96 14.43
C TYR A 2 9.55 -37.25 12.99
N LEU A 3 10.69 -37.92 12.83
CA LEU A 3 11.24 -38.31 11.51
C LEU A 3 10.27 -39.17 10.68
N SER A 4 9.40 -39.93 11.34
CA SER A 4 8.33 -40.71 10.73
C SER A 4 7.28 -39.85 10.01
N ASP A 5 7.02 -38.63 10.49
CA ASP A 5 6.05 -37.73 9.87
C ASP A 5 6.59 -37.19 8.54
N TYR A 6 7.90 -36.90 8.48
CA TYR A 6 8.56 -36.47 7.25
C TYR A 6 8.57 -37.54 6.17
N SER A 7 8.84 -38.80 6.52
CA SER A 7 8.87 -39.92 5.57
C SER A 7 7.47 -40.24 5.02
N GLN A 8 6.44 -40.22 5.87
CA GLN A 8 5.05 -40.39 5.45
C GLN A 8 4.58 -39.24 4.54
N ASN A 9 4.93 -38.00 4.87
CA ASN A 9 4.60 -36.83 4.03
C ASN A 9 5.30 -36.90 2.67
N ALA A 10 6.56 -37.36 2.62
CA ALA A 10 7.29 -37.58 1.38
C ALA A 10 6.63 -38.67 0.51
N ALA A 11 6.24 -39.81 1.10
CA ALA A 11 5.56 -40.90 0.39
C ALA A 11 4.21 -40.45 -0.19
N ARG A 12 3.39 -39.74 0.60
CA ARG A 12 2.13 -39.14 0.13
C ARG A 12 2.35 -38.13 -1.00
N ALA A 13 3.38 -37.29 -0.90
CA ALA A 13 3.73 -36.35 -1.96
C ALA A 13 4.13 -37.06 -3.27
N GLN A 14 4.88 -38.17 -3.18
CA GLN A 14 5.23 -38.98 -4.35
C GLN A 14 3.99 -39.62 -4.99
N GLN A 15 3.08 -40.19 -4.19
CA GLN A 15 1.82 -40.76 -4.70
C GLN A 15 0.97 -39.70 -5.39
N ALA A 16 0.84 -38.51 -4.80
CA ALA A 16 0.14 -37.39 -5.41
C ALA A 16 0.76 -36.98 -6.76
N ARG A 17 2.09 -36.89 -6.85
CA ARG A 17 2.79 -36.61 -8.12
C ARG A 17 2.52 -37.67 -9.19
N ARG A 18 2.52 -38.96 -8.81
CA ARG A 18 2.20 -40.07 -9.73
C ARG A 18 0.77 -39.95 -10.26
N ARG A 19 -0.20 -39.69 -9.37
CA ARG A 19 -1.61 -39.50 -9.73
C ARG A 19 -1.79 -38.30 -10.68
N ILE A 20 -1.15 -37.17 -10.38
CA ILE A 20 -1.19 -35.97 -11.22
C ILE A 20 -0.64 -36.26 -12.62
N ARG A 21 0.48 -36.99 -12.70
CA ARG A 21 1.10 -37.36 -13.98
C ARG A 21 0.20 -38.30 -14.80
N TYR A 22 -0.45 -39.25 -14.14
CA TYR A 22 -1.37 -40.19 -14.78
C TYR A 22 -2.65 -39.50 -15.30
N LEU A 23 -3.28 -38.66 -14.46
CA LEU A 23 -4.54 -37.99 -14.82
C LEU A 23 -4.35 -36.74 -15.70
N GLY A 24 -3.11 -36.28 -15.90
CA GLY A 24 -2.83 -35.06 -16.67
C GLY A 24 -3.41 -33.78 -16.05
N THR A 25 -3.88 -33.84 -14.80
CA THR A 25 -4.59 -32.77 -14.11
C THR A 25 -4.09 -32.63 -12.67
N THR A 26 -4.09 -31.40 -12.17
CA THR A 26 -3.81 -31.13 -10.76
C THR A 26 -5.00 -31.53 -9.89
N PRO A 27 -4.84 -31.69 -8.56
CA PRO A 27 -5.96 -32.01 -7.66
C PRO A 27 -7.10 -31.00 -7.73
N ASN A 28 -6.82 -29.77 -8.17
CA ASN A 28 -7.79 -28.69 -8.35
C ASN A 28 -8.46 -28.71 -9.74
N GLY A 29 -8.28 -29.78 -10.53
CA GLY A 29 -8.87 -29.95 -11.86
C GLY A 29 -8.17 -29.19 -12.99
N ASN A 30 -7.05 -28.51 -12.74
CA ASN A 30 -6.34 -27.77 -13.78
C ASN A 30 -5.49 -28.70 -14.65
N LYS A 31 -5.61 -28.60 -15.98
CA LYS A 31 -4.77 -29.38 -16.93
C LYS A 31 -3.28 -29.08 -16.72
N LEU A 32 -2.43 -30.11 -16.75
CA LEU A 32 -0.98 -29.96 -16.76
C LEU A 32 -0.50 -29.28 -18.03
N TRP A 33 0.61 -28.54 -17.93
CA TRP A 33 1.26 -27.93 -19.09
C TRP A 33 1.98 -29.00 -19.89
N THR A 34 1.77 -29.00 -21.20
CA THR A 34 2.47 -29.90 -22.13
C THR A 34 3.71 -29.20 -22.71
N PRO A 35 4.74 -29.95 -23.15
CA PRO A 35 5.92 -29.37 -23.78
C PRO A 35 5.58 -28.50 -25.01
N LYS A 36 4.59 -28.92 -25.81
CA LYS A 36 4.10 -28.13 -26.96
C LYS A 36 3.50 -26.78 -26.55
N GLU A 37 2.79 -26.74 -25.42
CA GLU A 37 2.28 -25.48 -24.88
C GLU A 37 3.43 -24.58 -24.38
N ASP A 38 4.49 -25.16 -23.82
CA ASP A 38 5.66 -24.41 -23.39
C ASP A 38 6.45 -23.83 -24.56
N GLU A 39 6.60 -24.57 -25.66
CA GLU A 39 7.21 -24.09 -26.91
C GLU A 39 6.44 -22.87 -27.46
N LEU A 40 5.11 -22.95 -27.51
CA LEU A 40 4.27 -21.80 -27.88
C LEU A 40 4.46 -20.63 -26.92
N CYS A 41 4.54 -20.88 -25.61
CA CYS A 41 4.84 -19.84 -24.64
C CYS A 41 6.22 -19.22 -24.87
N GLN A 42 7.24 -19.98 -25.23
CA GLN A 42 8.58 -19.45 -25.54
C GLN A 42 8.59 -18.61 -26.81
N GLU A 43 7.86 -19.02 -27.84
CA GLU A 43 7.79 -18.33 -29.13
C GLU A 43 6.99 -17.01 -29.03
N TYR A 44 5.85 -17.00 -28.33
CA TYR A 44 4.92 -15.86 -28.25
C TYR A 44 4.83 -15.21 -26.86
N GLY A 45 5.77 -15.49 -25.96
CA GLY A 45 5.70 -15.11 -24.54
C GLY A 45 5.61 -13.61 -24.26
N SER A 46 5.93 -12.77 -25.24
CA SER A 46 5.77 -11.31 -25.22
C SER A 46 4.36 -10.84 -25.57
N ASP A 47 3.61 -11.59 -26.39
CA ASP A 47 2.26 -11.24 -26.87
C ASP A 47 1.20 -12.23 -26.38
N TYR A 48 0.57 -11.87 -25.27
CA TYR A 48 -0.49 -12.66 -24.66
C TYR A 48 -1.76 -12.74 -25.51
N ALA A 49 -2.01 -11.80 -26.43
CA ALA A 49 -3.20 -11.84 -27.27
C ALA A 49 -3.09 -12.97 -28.31
N VAL A 50 -1.91 -13.15 -28.89
CA VAL A 50 -1.62 -14.28 -29.80
C VAL A 50 -1.66 -15.60 -29.05
N LEU A 51 -1.06 -15.66 -27.85
CA LEU A 51 -1.11 -16.86 -27.00
C LEU A 51 -2.54 -17.27 -26.62
N ALA A 52 -3.40 -16.30 -26.28
CA ALA A 52 -4.80 -16.58 -25.95
C ALA A 52 -5.58 -17.18 -27.14
N LYS A 53 -5.25 -16.78 -28.38
CA LYS A 53 -5.84 -17.37 -29.58
C LYS A 53 -5.33 -18.79 -29.85
N LYS A 54 -4.03 -19.04 -29.65
CA LYS A 54 -3.42 -20.36 -29.87
C LYS A 54 -3.76 -21.38 -28.77
N LEU A 55 -4.03 -20.91 -27.54
CA LEU A 55 -4.36 -21.72 -26.38
C LEU A 55 -5.70 -21.28 -25.76
N PRO A 56 -6.84 -21.45 -26.47
CA PRO A 56 -8.14 -20.94 -26.02
C PRO A 56 -8.66 -21.64 -24.76
N HIS A 57 -8.19 -22.86 -24.46
CA HIS A 57 -8.50 -23.60 -23.25
C HIS A 57 -7.74 -23.12 -22.01
N ARG A 58 -6.83 -22.14 -22.15
CA ARG A 58 -6.06 -21.55 -21.05
C ARG A 58 -6.51 -20.12 -20.80
N SER A 59 -6.76 -19.80 -19.53
CA SER A 59 -7.05 -18.43 -19.15
C SER A 59 -5.82 -17.54 -19.30
N TYR A 60 -6.05 -16.24 -19.50
CA TYR A 60 -4.99 -15.22 -19.55
C TYR A 60 -4.04 -15.30 -18.34
N PHE A 61 -4.58 -15.48 -17.13
CA PHE A 61 -3.77 -15.60 -15.92
C PHE A 61 -2.91 -16.87 -15.90
N ALA A 62 -3.40 -17.98 -16.46
CA ALA A 62 -2.62 -19.21 -16.59
C ALA A 62 -1.43 -19.01 -17.53
N LEU A 63 -1.65 -18.40 -18.70
CA LEU A 63 -0.60 -18.04 -19.66
C LEU A 63 0.44 -17.12 -19.01
N ARG A 64 -0.02 -16.03 -18.39
CA ARG A 64 0.85 -15.07 -17.69
C ARG A 64 1.70 -15.72 -16.61
N SER A 65 1.10 -16.58 -15.79
CA SER A 65 1.83 -17.30 -14.73
C SER A 65 2.84 -18.29 -15.31
N ARG A 66 2.51 -18.96 -16.42
CA ARG A 66 3.43 -19.90 -17.07
C ARG A 66 4.62 -19.18 -17.70
N CYS A 67 4.39 -18.11 -18.47
CA CYS A 67 5.47 -17.29 -19.02
C CYS A 67 6.39 -16.74 -17.92
N GLN A 68 5.84 -16.38 -16.75
CA GLN A 68 6.63 -15.99 -15.59
C GLN A 68 7.51 -17.15 -15.07
N LYS A 69 6.97 -18.37 -14.95
CA LYS A 69 7.73 -19.56 -14.53
C LYS A 69 8.83 -19.95 -15.52
N LEU A 70 8.60 -19.71 -16.81
CA LEU A 70 9.59 -19.92 -17.87
C LEU A 70 10.63 -18.78 -17.96
N GLY A 71 10.52 -17.74 -17.15
CA GLY A 71 11.47 -16.62 -17.16
C GLY A 71 11.34 -15.67 -18.36
N LEU A 72 10.26 -15.80 -19.14
CA LEU A 72 10.01 -15.00 -20.34
C LEU A 72 9.53 -13.59 -20.03
N ARG A 73 9.09 -13.35 -18.78
CA ARG A 73 8.69 -12.03 -18.31
C ARG A 73 9.94 -11.21 -17.96
N PRO A 74 10.03 -9.93 -18.35
CA PRO A 74 11.08 -9.06 -17.85
C PRO A 74 11.05 -9.07 -16.32
N ARG A 75 12.24 -9.21 -15.71
CA ARG A 75 12.36 -9.12 -14.24
C ARG A 75 11.77 -7.78 -13.82
N ASN A 76 10.87 -7.80 -12.83
CA ASN A 76 10.36 -6.57 -12.23
C ASN A 76 11.58 -5.73 -11.83
N ASN A 77 11.58 -4.44 -12.19
CA ASN A 77 12.70 -3.54 -11.91
C ASN A 77 12.84 -3.36 -10.39
N THR A 78 13.59 -4.26 -9.75
CA THR A 78 13.77 -4.33 -8.31
C THR A 78 14.39 -3.03 -7.82
N VAL A 79 13.77 -2.44 -6.80
CA VAL A 79 14.26 -1.18 -6.23
C VAL A 79 15.61 -1.41 -5.60
N THR A 80 16.62 -0.69 -6.10
CA THR A 80 17.99 -0.78 -5.57
C THR A 80 18.07 -0.04 -4.23
N ALA A 81 18.99 -0.45 -3.35
CA ALA A 81 19.23 0.23 -2.07
C ALA A 81 19.56 1.73 -2.24
N ARG A 82 20.28 2.09 -3.31
CA ARG A 82 20.55 3.47 -3.71
C ARG A 82 19.29 4.25 -4.03
N GLU A 83 18.41 3.68 -4.85
CA GLU A 83 17.12 4.31 -5.21
C GLU A 83 16.28 4.54 -3.96
N LEU A 84 16.22 3.55 -3.08
CA LEU A 84 15.44 3.62 -1.85
C LEU A 84 15.98 4.69 -0.89
N SER A 85 17.30 4.83 -0.77
CA SER A 85 17.94 5.89 0.02
C SER A 85 17.65 7.27 -0.57
N LEU A 86 17.68 7.38 -1.90
CA LEU A 86 17.32 8.62 -2.60
C LEU A 86 15.85 8.98 -2.39
N MET A 87 14.95 7.98 -2.44
CA MET A 87 13.51 8.16 -2.20
C MET A 87 13.25 8.69 -0.79
N ARG A 88 13.92 8.14 0.24
CA ARG A 88 13.78 8.63 1.63
C ARG A 88 14.20 10.09 1.80
N ARG A 89 15.12 10.59 0.98
CA ARG A 89 15.59 11.97 1.05
C ARG A 89 14.69 12.93 0.27
N ILE A 90 14.34 12.57 -0.97
CA ILE A 90 13.66 13.48 -1.90
C ILE A 90 12.14 13.42 -1.73
N VAL A 91 11.54 12.24 -1.60
CA VAL A 91 10.08 12.09 -1.61
C VAL A 91 9.38 12.85 -0.46
N PRO A 92 9.95 12.94 0.76
CA PRO A 92 9.28 13.64 1.85
C PRO A 92 9.02 15.13 1.61
N THR A 93 9.90 15.81 0.87
CA THR A 93 9.87 17.27 0.66
C THR A 93 9.67 17.67 -0.80
N GLY A 94 10.08 16.83 -1.74
CA GLY A 94 10.26 17.19 -3.13
C GLY A 94 8.97 17.40 -3.91
N THR A 95 9.06 18.24 -4.93
CA THR A 95 8.00 18.45 -5.92
C THR A 95 7.86 17.23 -6.84
N LYS A 96 6.79 17.18 -7.63
CA LYS A 96 6.61 16.06 -8.58
C LYS A 96 7.73 16.04 -9.65
N GLU A 97 8.15 17.21 -10.08
CA GLU A 97 9.20 17.41 -11.10
C GLU A 97 10.57 16.97 -10.56
N GLU A 98 10.92 17.36 -9.33
CA GLU A 98 12.15 16.92 -8.67
C GLU A 98 12.22 15.40 -8.50
N ILE A 99 11.09 14.76 -8.17
CA ILE A 99 11.02 13.30 -8.05
C ILE A 99 11.21 12.64 -9.42
N LEU A 100 10.59 13.17 -10.49
CA LEU A 100 10.78 12.65 -11.84
C LEU A 100 12.23 12.82 -12.32
N ALA A 101 12.84 13.98 -12.07
CA ALA A 101 14.23 14.24 -12.40
C ALA A 101 15.20 13.29 -11.66
N ALA A 102 14.87 12.94 -10.41
CA ALA A 102 15.66 12.00 -9.61
C ALA A 102 15.52 10.53 -10.04
N PHE A 103 14.42 10.17 -10.72
CA PHE A 103 14.12 8.80 -11.14
C PHE A 103 13.68 8.74 -12.61
N PRO A 104 14.58 9.00 -13.58
CA PRO A 104 14.21 9.08 -15.00
C PRO A 104 13.68 7.75 -15.56
N ASN A 105 14.08 6.62 -14.97
CA ASN A 105 13.67 5.28 -15.40
C ASN A 105 12.37 4.79 -14.71
N ARG A 106 11.73 5.62 -13.87
CA ARG A 106 10.52 5.23 -13.14
C ARG A 106 9.43 6.26 -13.30
N THR A 107 8.20 5.77 -13.39
CA THR A 107 7.02 6.64 -13.39
C THR A 107 6.70 7.08 -11.96
N LEU A 108 6.01 8.23 -11.82
CA LEU A 108 5.52 8.68 -10.51
C LEU A 108 4.63 7.65 -9.79
N SER A 109 3.87 6.87 -10.58
CA SER A 109 3.02 5.80 -10.03
C SER A 109 3.87 4.70 -9.39
N ASP A 110 4.92 4.24 -10.07
CA ASP A 110 5.86 3.24 -9.57
C ASP A 110 6.55 3.72 -8.28
N VAL A 111 7.11 4.93 -8.31
CA VAL A 111 7.72 5.55 -7.11
C VAL A 111 6.72 5.63 -5.96
N GLY A 112 5.47 6.02 -6.23
CA GLY A 112 4.41 6.10 -5.22
C GLY A 112 4.02 4.74 -4.64
N GLN A 113 4.00 3.67 -5.45
CA GLN A 113 3.74 2.31 -4.97
C GLN A 113 4.88 1.81 -4.08
N ILE A 114 6.12 2.02 -4.51
CA ILE A 114 7.32 1.67 -3.75
C ILE A 114 7.32 2.39 -2.40
N CYS A 115 7.06 3.70 -2.40
CA CYS A 115 7.05 4.51 -1.18
C CYS A 115 5.99 4.03 -0.19
N ARG A 116 4.76 3.73 -0.65
CA ARG A 116 3.70 3.18 0.22
C ARG A 116 4.10 1.84 0.83
N TYR A 117 4.63 0.92 0.01
CA TYR A 117 5.08 -0.40 0.48
C TYR A 117 6.23 -0.29 1.50
N ARG A 118 7.08 0.73 1.37
CA ARG A 118 8.25 0.96 2.23
C ARG A 118 8.00 1.97 3.36
N GLY A 119 6.77 2.45 3.54
CA GLY A 119 6.42 3.42 4.59
C GLY A 119 7.08 4.80 4.42
N ILE A 120 7.46 5.18 3.20
CA ILE A 120 8.03 6.49 2.91
C ILE A 120 6.89 7.43 2.54
N TYR A 121 6.62 8.41 3.42
CA TYR A 121 5.52 9.35 3.23
C TYR A 121 6.04 10.78 3.08
N ARG A 122 5.21 11.63 2.45
CA ARG A 122 5.44 13.07 2.42
C ARG A 122 5.40 13.63 3.84
N LYS A 123 6.23 14.63 4.13
CA LYS A 123 6.14 15.37 5.40
C LYS A 123 4.73 15.95 5.52
N LYS A 124 4.11 15.79 6.70
CA LYS A 124 2.79 16.36 6.97
C LYS A 124 2.87 17.87 6.74
N ARG A 125 1.89 18.43 6.02
CA ARG A 125 1.80 19.89 5.81
C ARG A 125 1.20 20.52 7.06
N ARG A 126 1.57 21.77 7.33
CA ARG A 126 0.89 22.59 8.34
C ARG A 126 -0.60 22.62 8.03
N PHE A 127 -1.41 22.48 9.07
CA PHE A 127 -2.85 22.60 8.95
C PHE A 127 -3.21 24.03 8.55
N LYS A 128 -4.19 24.19 7.65
CA LYS A 128 -4.74 25.51 7.32
C LYS A 128 -5.38 26.12 8.57
N GLN A 129 -5.15 27.43 8.77
CA GLN A 129 -5.83 28.23 9.78
C GLN A 129 -7.32 28.33 9.45
N THR A 130 -8.13 28.34 10.50
CA THR A 130 -9.59 28.21 10.46
C THR A 130 -10.29 29.51 10.85
N GLY A 131 -9.54 30.47 11.41
CA GLY A 131 -10.06 31.75 11.90
C GLY A 131 -10.54 31.69 13.35
N TYR A 132 -10.60 30.50 13.95
CA TYR A 132 -10.93 30.32 15.35
C TYR A 132 -9.64 30.11 16.16
N PRO A 133 -9.24 31.07 17.02
CA PRO A 133 -7.93 31.03 17.69
C PRO A 133 -7.68 29.73 18.49
N LEU A 134 -8.69 29.27 19.22
CA LEU A 134 -8.58 28.08 20.08
C LEU A 134 -8.42 26.79 19.26
N LEU A 135 -9.09 26.70 18.10
CA LEU A 135 -8.93 25.58 17.18
C LEU A 135 -7.59 25.64 16.42
N ASP A 136 -7.13 26.83 16.07
CA ASP A 136 -5.87 27.03 15.37
C ASP A 136 -4.66 26.68 16.26
N GLN A 137 -4.71 27.05 17.55
CA GLN A 137 -3.72 26.62 18.55
C GLN A 137 -3.68 25.10 18.72
N LEU A 138 -4.85 24.45 18.84
CA LEU A 138 -4.94 22.99 18.89
C LEU A 138 -4.31 22.37 17.64
N ARG A 139 -4.64 22.88 16.44
CA ARG A 139 -4.08 22.38 15.18
C ARG A 139 -2.57 22.56 15.11
N GLU A 140 -2.04 23.67 15.60
CA GLU A 140 -0.60 23.92 15.67
C GLU A 140 0.11 22.92 16.61
N GLN A 141 -0.45 22.66 17.78
CA GLN A 141 0.10 21.65 18.70
C GLN A 141 0.07 20.25 18.10
N CYS A 142 -1.01 19.89 17.41
CA CYS A 142 -1.09 18.62 16.71
C CYS A 142 -0.04 18.50 15.61
N PHE A 143 0.25 19.59 14.90
CA PHE A 143 1.33 19.63 13.94
C PHE A 143 2.71 19.43 14.61
N LYS A 144 2.95 20.05 15.76
CA LYS A 144 4.20 19.88 16.54
C LYS A 144 4.39 18.43 16.99
N LEU A 145 3.31 17.77 17.42
CA LEU A 145 3.31 16.36 17.84
C LEU A 145 3.27 15.37 16.67
N ASN A 146 3.31 15.83 15.43
CA ASN A 146 3.11 15.00 14.22
C ASN A 146 1.80 14.18 14.23
N LEU A 147 0.77 14.65 14.94
CA LEU A 147 -0.54 14.02 15.00
C LEU A 147 -1.44 14.48 13.85
N SER A 148 -2.23 13.55 13.32
CA SER A 148 -3.30 13.83 12.37
C SER A 148 -4.57 14.26 13.10
N MET A 149 -5.51 14.91 12.40
CA MET A 149 -6.83 15.21 12.98
C MET A 149 -7.61 13.93 13.33
N ALA A 150 -7.33 12.82 12.64
CA ALA A 150 -7.92 11.53 12.96
C ALA A 150 -7.40 10.98 14.28
N ASP A 151 -6.10 11.15 14.52
CA ASP A 151 -5.43 10.70 15.74
C ASP A 151 -6.04 11.44 16.95
N ILE A 152 -6.30 12.75 16.83
CA ILE A 152 -6.97 13.53 17.90
C ILE A 152 -8.39 13.02 18.16
N ASP A 153 -9.16 12.75 17.09
CA ASP A 153 -10.53 12.25 17.24
C ASP A 153 -10.58 10.91 17.98
N GLU A 154 -9.54 10.09 17.83
CA GLU A 154 -9.34 8.83 18.54
C GLU A 154 -8.95 9.06 20.00
N ILE A 155 -7.93 9.90 20.26
CA ILE A 155 -7.45 10.21 21.62
C ILE A 155 -8.54 10.88 22.46
N ALA A 156 -9.23 11.88 21.89
CA ALA A 156 -10.27 12.66 22.57
C ALA A 156 -11.66 11.98 22.55
N LYS A 157 -11.79 10.84 21.87
CA LYS A 157 -13.07 10.12 21.66
C LYS A 157 -14.18 11.01 21.07
N THR A 158 -13.82 11.93 20.17
CA THR A 158 -14.73 12.88 19.50
C THR A 158 -15.26 12.36 18.15
N LYS A 159 -15.09 11.05 17.88
CA LYS A 159 -15.53 10.32 16.69
C LYS A 159 -14.84 10.78 15.39
N ARG A 160 -15.41 11.77 14.69
CA ARG A 160 -14.91 12.28 13.40
C ARG A 160 -15.04 13.82 13.31
N TYR A 161 -15.10 14.47 14.47
CA TYR A 161 -15.39 15.89 14.56
C TYR A 161 -14.25 16.75 13.98
N PHE A 162 -12.99 16.39 14.22
CA PHE A 162 -11.84 17.09 13.66
C PHE A 162 -11.47 16.61 12.26
N GLN A 163 -11.77 15.34 11.94
CA GLN A 163 -11.58 14.77 10.61
C GLN A 163 -12.45 15.45 9.54
N ARG A 164 -13.70 15.78 9.88
CA ARG A 164 -14.66 16.41 8.97
C ARG A 164 -14.86 17.87 9.36
N PRO A 165 -14.54 18.84 8.49
CA PRO A 165 -14.68 20.26 8.81
C PRO A 165 -16.15 20.73 8.75
N GLY A 166 -17.08 19.97 9.35
CA GLY A 166 -18.50 20.36 9.43
C GLY A 166 -18.66 21.68 10.18
N TRP A 167 -17.80 21.94 11.16
CA TRP A 167 -17.74 23.20 11.89
C TRP A 167 -17.34 24.42 11.05
N ALA A 168 -16.76 24.25 9.86
CA ALA A 168 -16.39 25.38 8.99
C ALA A 168 -17.62 26.07 8.37
N GLY A 169 -18.74 25.36 8.23
CA GLY A 169 -20.01 25.92 7.75
C GLY A 169 -20.97 26.36 8.86
N HIS A 170 -20.65 26.06 10.11
CA HIS A 170 -21.47 26.45 11.26
C HIS A 170 -20.93 27.72 11.92
N LYS A 171 -21.84 28.55 12.41
CA LYS A 171 -21.53 29.85 13.04
C LYS A 171 -20.85 29.69 14.41
N VAL A 172 -20.86 28.49 14.99
CA VAL A 172 -20.37 28.22 16.35
C VAL A 172 -19.63 26.88 16.39
N LEU A 173 -18.47 26.87 17.05
CA LEU A 173 -17.70 25.66 17.35
C LEU A 173 -18.37 24.87 18.48
N ASN A 174 -18.29 23.54 18.43
CA ASN A 174 -18.60 22.72 19.59
C ASN A 174 -17.43 22.78 20.59
N TYR A 175 -17.46 23.79 21.47
CA TYR A 175 -16.42 24.01 22.48
C TYR A 175 -16.19 22.78 23.36
N GLY A 176 -17.22 21.98 23.65
CA GLY A 176 -17.07 20.75 24.45
C GLY A 176 -16.11 19.73 23.81
N ASN A 177 -16.20 19.52 22.50
CA ASN A 177 -15.27 18.64 21.79
C ASN A 177 -13.86 19.23 21.72
N VAL A 178 -13.73 20.55 21.56
CA VAL A 178 -12.43 21.19 21.51
C VAL A 178 -11.74 21.16 22.87
N CYS A 179 -12.47 21.41 23.96
CA CYS A 179 -11.92 21.31 25.31
C CYS A 179 -11.46 19.89 25.64
N LYS A 180 -12.23 18.86 25.27
CA LYS A 180 -11.81 17.46 25.42
C LYS A 180 -10.51 17.17 24.68
N ALA A 181 -10.36 17.70 23.46
CA ALA A 181 -9.15 17.51 22.69
C ALA A 181 -7.94 18.25 23.27
N ILE A 182 -8.13 19.44 23.84
CA ILE A 182 -7.05 20.18 24.52
C ILE A 182 -6.58 19.41 25.76
N ILE A 183 -7.52 18.97 26.61
CA ILE A 183 -7.20 18.18 27.81
C ILE A 183 -6.50 16.87 27.44
N ALA A 184 -6.94 16.21 26.36
CA ALA A 184 -6.35 14.97 25.88
C ALA A 184 -4.93 15.13 25.31
N LEU A 185 -4.50 16.36 25.03
CA LEU A 185 -3.14 16.71 24.60
C LEU A 185 -2.35 17.37 25.74
N ASP A 186 -2.77 17.16 27.00
CA ASP A 186 -2.19 17.74 28.22
C ASP A 186 -2.17 19.28 28.21
N GLY A 187 -3.16 19.90 27.55
CA GLY A 187 -3.33 21.35 27.52
C GLY A 187 -4.26 21.86 28.62
N GLU A 188 -3.96 23.07 29.11
CA GLU A 188 -4.79 23.79 30.07
C GLU A 188 -5.62 24.88 29.39
N ILE A 189 -6.85 25.08 29.85
CA ILE A 189 -7.76 26.10 29.32
C ILE A 189 -8.00 27.12 30.44
N SER A 190 -7.62 28.37 30.20
CA SER A 190 -7.94 29.49 31.08
C SER A 190 -8.99 30.39 30.43
N VAL A 191 -9.98 30.82 31.23
CA VAL A 191 -10.97 31.82 30.83
C VAL A 191 -10.52 33.15 31.41
N ARG A 192 -10.37 34.18 30.58
CA ARG A 192 -10.13 35.55 31.01
C ARG A 192 -11.34 36.38 30.64
N TRP A 193 -11.93 37.02 31.64
CA TRP A 193 -12.94 38.05 31.42
C TRP A 193 -12.24 39.37 31.15
N ARG A 194 -12.83 40.23 30.32
CA ARG A 194 -12.34 41.60 30.23
C ARG A 194 -12.79 42.29 31.51
N ASP A 195 -11.83 42.76 32.29
CA ASP A 195 -12.10 43.79 33.29
C ASP A 195 -12.46 45.06 32.50
N GLU A 196 -13.56 45.73 32.89
CA GLU A 196 -14.08 46.95 32.23
C GLU A 196 -13.02 48.04 32.05
#